data_AF-A0A351CN12-F1
#
_entry.id   AF-A0A351CN12-F1
#
_cell.length_a   1.000
_cell.length_b   1.000
_cell.length_c   1.000
_cell.angle_alpha   90.00
_cell.angle_beta   90.00
_cell.angle_gamma   90.00
#
_symmetry.space_group_name_H-M   'P 1'
#
loop_
_entity.id
_entity.type
_entity.pdbx_description
1 polymer ?
#
loop_
_entity_poly.entity_id
_entity_poly.type
_entity_poly.pdbx_seq_one_letter_code
_entity_poly.pdbx_strand_id
1 'polypeptide(L)' 'MKYQNIYLKTLLLFALILPIVAQESEDENEGLEVVVTTATKTEKDILDTAQAVTALTGNQLLELGLNNIKDLNNMIP' A
#
# COMPACT_ATOMS: atom_id res chain seq x y z
N MET A 1 -11.13 36.85 -36.57
CA MET A 1 -11.85 35.56 -36.43
C MET A 1 -11.11 34.33 -36.99
N LYS A 2 -10.40 34.39 -38.14
CA LYS A 2 -9.75 33.19 -38.72
C LYS A 2 -8.65 32.57 -37.83
N TYR A 3 -7.86 33.41 -37.15
CA TYR A 3 -6.77 32.99 -36.26
C TYR A 3 -7.27 32.48 -34.90
N GLN A 4 -8.38 33.00 -34.38
CA GLN A 4 -8.99 32.54 -33.13
C GLN A 4 -9.43 31.07 -33.21
N ASN A 5 -9.94 30.66 -34.37
CA ASN A 5 -10.30 29.27 -34.63
C ASN A 5 -9.09 28.33 -34.71
N ILE A 6 -7.90 28.85 -35.05
CA ILE A 6 -6.66 28.07 -35.08
C ILE A 6 -6.20 27.84 -33.64
N TYR A 7 -6.16 28.89 -32.81
CA TYR A 7 -5.80 28.75 -31.39
C TYR A 7 -6.74 27.81 -30.63
N LEU A 8 -8.06 27.90 -30.90
CA LEU A 8 -9.04 27.01 -30.28
C LEU A 8 -8.84 25.54 -30.68
N LYS A 9 -8.46 25.28 -31.94
CA LYS A 9 -8.16 23.92 -32.41
C LYS A 9 -6.86 23.38 -31.83
N THR A 10 -5.84 24.23 -31.71
CA THR A 10 -4.56 23.87 -31.07
C THR A 10 -4.77 23.54 -29.59
N LEU A 11 -5.62 24.29 -28.87
CA LEU A 11 -5.99 23.99 -27.48
C LEU A 11 -6.73 22.64 -27.37
N LEU A 12 -7.69 22.38 -28.27
CA LEU A 12 -8.45 21.13 -28.29
C LEU A 12 -7.55 19.90 -28.53
N LEU A 13 -6.54 20.03 -29.39
CA LEU A 13 -5.59 18.95 -29.69
C LEU A 13 -4.71 18.60 -28.47
N PHE A 14 -4.37 19.60 -27.63
CA PHE A 14 -3.59 19.37 -26.41
C PHE A 14 -4.42 18.65 -25.32
N ALA A 15 -5.73 18.89 -25.27
CA ALA A 15 -6.64 18.23 -24.33
C ALA A 15 -6.75 16.71 -24.52
N LEU A 16 -6.44 16.19 -25.72
CA LEU A 16 -6.41 14.75 -26.03
C LEU A 16 -5.25 13.99 -25.37
N ILE A 17 -4.24 14.69 -24.84
CA ILE A 17 -3.04 14.08 -24.22
C ILE A 17 -3.24 13.89 -22.70
N LEU A 18 -4.24 14.53 -22.10
CA LEU A 18 -4.59 14.43 -20.67
C LEU A 18 -4.85 12.99 -20.14
N PRO A 19 -5.56 12.09 -20.85
CA PRO A 19 -5.85 10.75 -20.30
C PRO A 19 -4.61 9.86 -20.17
N ILE A 20 -3.51 10.17 -20.88
CA ILE A 20 -2.25 9.41 -20.80
C ILE A 20 -1.57 9.63 -19.44
N VAL A 21 -1.67 10.84 -18.89
CA VAL A 21 -1.06 11.21 -17.59
C VAL A 21 -1.91 10.70 -16.40
N ALA A 22 -3.19 10.45 -16.61
CA ALA A 22 -4.08 9.91 -15.58
C ALA A 22 -4.01 8.38 -15.43
N GLN A 23 -3.42 7.67 -16.40
CA GLN A 23 -3.29 6.22 -16.36
C GLN A 23 -2.04 5.75 -15.57
N GLU A 24 -1.13 6.66 -15.21
CA GLU A 24 0.08 6.34 -14.43
C GLU A 24 -0.20 6.19 -12.93
N SER A 25 -1.43 6.40 -12.47
CA SER A 25 -1.84 6.11 -11.09
C SER A 25 -2.50 4.74 -10.97
N GLU A 26 -1.80 3.70 -11.37
CA GLU A 26 -2.04 2.35 -10.84
C GLU A 26 -1.11 2.17 -9.64
N ASP A 27 -1.48 2.82 -8.53
CA ASP A 27 -0.99 2.41 -7.22
C ASP A 27 -1.63 1.04 -6.92
N GLU A 28 -1.06 -0.03 -7.50
CA GLU A 28 -1.44 -1.44 -7.26
C GLU A 28 -1.27 -1.85 -5.77
N ASN A 29 -0.84 -0.93 -4.91
CA ASN A 29 -0.51 -1.15 -3.51
C ASN A 29 -1.51 -0.54 -2.51
N GLU A 30 -2.66 -0.02 -2.95
CA GLU A 30 -3.78 0.35 -2.05
C GLU A 30 -4.73 -0.83 -1.74
N GLY A 31 -4.22 -2.06 -1.78
CA GLY A 31 -4.94 -3.26 -1.32
C GLY A 31 -4.93 -3.38 0.21
N LEU A 32 -5.91 -4.08 0.78
CA LEU A 32 -5.87 -4.48 2.20
C LEU A 32 -4.67 -5.43 2.41
N GLU A 33 -3.73 -5.05 3.27
CA GLU A 33 -2.59 -5.91 3.61
C GLU A 33 -3.08 -7.17 4.34
N VAL A 34 -2.84 -8.33 3.73
CA VAL A 34 -3.17 -9.63 4.33
C VAL A 34 -1.96 -10.15 5.08
N VAL A 35 -2.09 -10.28 6.40
CA VAL A 35 -1.06 -10.85 7.27
C VAL A 35 -1.41 -12.30 7.59
N VAL A 36 -0.52 -13.23 7.24
CA VAL A 36 -0.71 -14.67 7.44
C VAL A 36 0.08 -15.15 8.65
N THR A 37 -0.54 -15.97 9.49
CA THR A 37 0.06 -16.58 10.68
C THR A 37 -0.03 -18.11 10.64
N THR A 38 0.82 -18.78 11.40
CA THR A 38 0.84 -20.24 11.59
C THR A 38 0.51 -20.66 13.02
N ALA A 39 -0.14 -19.79 13.80
CA ALA A 39 -0.51 -20.05 15.20
C ALA A 39 -1.26 -21.39 15.41
N THR A 40 -2.08 -21.81 14.44
CA THR A 40 -2.83 -23.09 14.48
C THR A 40 -2.16 -24.24 13.75
N LYS A 41 -0.85 -24.15 13.45
CA LYS A 41 -0.07 -25.11 12.63
C LYS A 41 -0.48 -25.18 11.14
N THR A 42 -1.32 -24.26 10.71
CA THR A 42 -1.76 -24.09 9.32
C THR A 42 -1.66 -22.62 8.98
N GLU A 43 -1.32 -22.28 7.74
CA GLU A 43 -1.33 -20.90 7.27
C GLU A 43 -2.76 -20.37 7.25
N LYS A 44 -2.99 -19.27 7.96
CA LYS A 44 -4.30 -18.61 8.05
C LYS A 44 -4.14 -17.10 8.19
N ASP A 45 -5.10 -16.34 7.68
CA ASP A 45 -5.22 -14.91 7.96
C ASP A 45 -5.32 -14.68 9.49
N ILE A 46 -4.63 -13.66 9.98
CA ILE A 46 -4.72 -13.22 11.39
C ILE A 46 -6.16 -12.84 11.77
N LEU A 47 -6.94 -12.27 10.85
CA LEU A 47 -8.33 -11.86 11.09
C LEU A 47 -9.27 -13.06 11.29
N ASP A 48 -8.97 -14.19 10.65
CA ASP A 48 -9.74 -15.42 10.77
C ASP A 48 -9.22 -16.33 11.89
N THR A 49 -8.13 -15.95 12.57
CA THR A 49 -7.52 -16.77 13.62
C THR A 49 -8.22 -16.53 14.96
N ALA A 50 -8.81 -17.57 15.54
CA ALA A 50 -9.56 -17.50 16.82
C ALA A 50 -8.67 -17.41 18.08
N GLN A 51 -7.43 -16.95 17.93
CA GLN A 51 -6.44 -16.78 19.00
C GLN A 51 -5.85 -15.38 18.92
N ALA A 52 -5.46 -14.82 20.06
CA ALA A 52 -4.74 -13.56 20.08
C ALA A 52 -3.34 -13.76 19.47
N VAL A 53 -3.06 -13.02 18.40
CA VAL A 53 -1.78 -13.06 17.69
C VAL A 53 -1.28 -11.64 17.51
N THR A 54 -0.04 -11.40 17.94
CA THR A 54 0.68 -10.14 17.70
C THR A 54 1.68 -10.37 16.58
N ALA A 55 1.55 -9.62 15.48
CA ALA A 55 2.48 -9.63 14.36
C ALA A 55 3.31 -8.34 14.35
N LEU A 56 4.63 -8.47 14.17
CA LEU A 56 5.57 -7.35 14.08
C LEU A 56 6.35 -7.46 12.77
N THR A 57 6.48 -6.35 12.05
CA THR A 57 7.26 -6.29 10.81
C THR A 57 8.74 -6.05 11.10
N GLY A 58 9.62 -6.38 10.15
CA GLY A 58 11.06 -6.17 10.31
C GLY A 58 11.44 -4.71 10.57
N ASN A 59 10.75 -3.76 9.96
CA ASN A 59 10.98 -2.33 10.19
C ASN A 59 10.60 -1.91 11.61
N GLN A 60 9.48 -2.42 12.13
CA GLN A 60 9.04 -2.15 13.50
C GLN A 60 10.05 -2.68 14.53
N LEU A 61 10.68 -3.83 14.27
CA LEU A 61 11.74 -4.34 15.16
C LEU A 61 12.93 -3.39 15.24
N LEU A 62 13.33 -2.77 14.12
CA LEU A 62 14.44 -1.83 14.06
C LEU A 62 14.09 -0.48 14.72
N GLU A 63 12.90 0.07 14.43
CA GLU A 63 12.42 1.33 15.02
C GLU A 63 12.31 1.25 16.54
N LEU A 64 11.88 0.09 17.05
CA LEU A 64 11.72 -0.17 18.48
C LEU A 64 13.03 -0.63 19.14
N GLY A 65 14.12 -0.81 18.38
CA GLY A 65 15.42 -1.27 18.89
C GLY A 65 15.39 -2.69 19.45
N LEU A 66 14.45 -3.53 19.01
CA LEU A 66 14.25 -4.89 19.49
C LEU A 66 15.26 -5.84 18.83
N ASN A 67 16.35 -6.11 19.54
CA ASN A 67 17.47 -6.90 19.03
C ASN A 67 17.52 -8.33 19.60
N ASN A 68 16.64 -8.67 20.53
CA ASN A 68 16.61 -9.99 21.15
C ASN A 68 15.20 -10.44 21.52
N ILE A 69 15.03 -11.75 21.67
CA ILE A 69 13.73 -12.39 21.95
C ILE A 69 13.17 -12.02 23.33
N LYS A 70 14.03 -11.68 24.28
CA LYS A 70 13.59 -11.28 25.63
C LYS A 70 12.89 -9.92 25.59
N ASP A 71 13.40 -8.99 24.78
CA ASP A 71 12.80 -7.68 24.59
C ASP A 71 11.45 -7.81 23.87
N LEU A 72 11.35 -8.72 22.89
CA LEU A 72 10.07 -9.04 22.25
C LEU A 72 9.01 -9.45 23.28
N ASN A 73 9.36 -10.35 24.22
CA ASN A 73 8.43 -10.85 25.23
C ASN A 73 7.94 -9.76 26.19
N ASN A 74 8.76 -8.74 26.46
CA ASN A 74 8.39 -7.62 27.33
C ASN A 74 7.56 -6.54 26.61
N MET A 75 7.52 -6.57 25.28
CA MET A 75 6.91 -5.52 24.45
C MET A 75 5.48 -5.88 24.01
N ILE A 76 5.18 -7.17 23.89
CA ILE A 76 3.89 -7.66 23.38
C ILE A 76 2.92 -7.96 24.53
N PRO A 77 1.65 -7.52 24.43
CA PRO A 77 0.59 -7.89 25.37
C PRO A 77 0.12 -9.33 25.20
#